data_AF-A0A2V5JWE4-F1
#
_entry.id   AF-A0A2V5JWE4-F1
#
_cell.length_a   1.000
_cell.length_b   1.000
_cell.length_c   1.000
_cell.angle_alpha   90.00
_cell.angle_beta   90.00
_cell.angle_gamma   90.00
#
_symmetry.space_group_name_H-M   'P 1'
#
loop_
_entity.id
_entity.type
_entity.pdbx_description
1 polymer ?
#
loop_
_entity_poly.entity_id
_entity_poly.type
_entity_poly.pdbx_seq_one_letter_code
_entity_poly.pdbx_strand_id
1 'polypeptide(L)'
;MVMGTVDGSGKTPILGASVANAFQMGEYLRRINPAAPNYASLYLEIGASYGVRGDLAFAQSLKETGFWRFGGSVRAEQNNFAGLGATSRTEGGASFATPELGIEAQIQHLYGYATTAPLPGGRPIVDPRFSLLQAAGLRGTAPYWEDLNGKWAVPGTNYGQDIVTLWKNIQAMPASSGGGGTTPEPENPDAWKREALDWLVRMQLINSEHDPDAPVTWAEFGTVLRRLREGL
;
A
#
# COMPACT_ATOMS: atom_id res chain seq x y z
N MET A 1 -24.20 9.25 1.49
CA MET A 1 -23.83 7.84 1.25
C MET A 1 -24.02 7.58 -0.24
N VAL A 2 -22.96 7.67 -1.04
CA VAL A 2 -23.04 7.33 -2.47
C VAL A 2 -22.80 5.84 -2.57
N MET A 3 -23.88 5.08 -2.75
CA MET A 3 -23.82 3.67 -3.14
C MET A 3 -23.10 3.60 -4.48
N GLY A 4 -21.93 2.96 -4.53
CA GLY A 4 -21.18 2.75 -5.76
C GLY A 4 -22.03 1.96 -6.74
N THR A 5 -22.40 2.58 -7.86
CA THR A 5 -22.97 1.87 -9.00
C THR A 5 -21.91 0.93 -9.54
N VAL A 6 -22.20 -0.37 -9.57
CA VAL A 6 -21.39 -1.33 -10.31
C VAL A 6 -21.52 -0.94 -11.78
N ASP A 7 -20.51 -0.24 -12.33
CA ASP A 7 -20.45 0.04 -13.76
C ASP A 7 -20.33 -1.31 -14.48
N GLY A 8 -21.25 -1.57 -15.42
CA GLY A 8 -21.28 -2.78 -16.25
C GLY A 8 -20.09 -2.93 -17.21
N SER A 9 -19.06 -2.09 -17.12
CA SER A 9 -17.83 -2.14 -17.89
C SER A 9 -17.03 -3.44 -17.75
N GLY A 10 -17.23 -4.19 -16.65
CA GLY A 10 -16.45 -5.39 -16.34
C GLY A 10 -14.98 -5.12 -16.00
N LYS A 11 -14.59 -3.84 -15.89
CA LYS A 11 -13.23 -3.39 -15.54
C LYS A 11 -13.11 -3.14 -14.03
N THR A 12 -11.87 -3.11 -13.55
CA THR A 12 -11.58 -2.98 -12.11
C THR A 12 -11.38 -1.51 -11.74
N PRO A 13 -12.21 -0.90 -10.89
CA PRO A 13 -12.12 0.53 -10.59
C PRO A 13 -10.87 0.85 -9.75
N ILE A 14 -10.28 2.02 -9.99
CA ILE A 14 -9.20 2.56 -9.14
C ILE A 14 -9.76 3.08 -7.81
N LEU A 15 -10.90 3.77 -7.87
CA LEU A 15 -11.59 4.27 -6.68
C LEU A 15 -12.48 3.18 -6.06
N GLY A 16 -12.60 3.20 -4.74
CA GLY A 16 -13.41 2.27 -3.98
C GLY A 16 -12.70 1.74 -2.74
N ALA A 17 -13.41 0.91 -1.98
CA ALA A 17 -12.84 0.23 -0.83
C ALA A 17 -11.91 -0.92 -1.29
N SER A 18 -10.78 -1.07 -0.60
CA SER A 18 -9.96 -2.27 -0.70
C SER A 18 -10.74 -3.51 -0.28
N VAL A 19 -10.47 -4.64 -0.93
CA VAL A 19 -11.12 -5.92 -0.65
C VAL A 19 -10.15 -6.91 -0.04
N ALA A 20 -8.87 -6.89 -0.44
CA ALA A 20 -7.84 -7.67 0.22
C ALA A 20 -7.41 -6.99 1.53
N ASN A 21 -7.20 -7.79 2.58
CA ASN A 21 -6.76 -7.28 3.88
C ASN A 21 -5.22 -7.27 3.99
N ALA A 22 -4.70 -6.58 5.02
CA ALA A 22 -3.26 -6.43 5.22
C ALA A 22 -2.53 -7.77 5.41
N PHE A 23 -3.20 -8.76 6.02
CA PHE A 23 -2.64 -10.09 6.22
C PHE A 23 -2.42 -10.81 4.89
N GLN A 24 -3.44 -10.83 4.02
CA GLN A 24 -3.35 -11.42 2.68
C GLN A 24 -2.23 -10.79 1.86
N MET A 25 -2.16 -9.46 1.86
CA MET A 25 -1.13 -8.68 1.16
C MET A 25 0.28 -8.99 1.67
N GLY A 26 0.46 -8.95 3.00
CA GLY A 26 1.74 -9.22 3.65
C GLY A 26 2.21 -10.66 3.46
N GLU A 27 1.31 -11.63 3.62
CA GLU A 27 1.63 -13.05 3.45
C GLU A 27 1.99 -13.40 2.01
N TYR A 28 1.28 -12.82 1.04
CA TYR A 28 1.62 -13.00 -0.38
C TYR A 28 3.04 -12.51 -0.68
N LEU A 29 3.38 -11.30 -0.23
CA LEU A 29 4.73 -10.74 -0.38
C LEU A 29 5.77 -11.60 0.33
N ARG A 30 5.53 -11.99 1.58
CA ARG A 30 6.47 -12.77 2.40
C ARG A 30 6.83 -14.13 1.76
N ARG A 31 5.88 -14.79 1.10
CA ARG A 31 6.14 -16.06 0.38
C ARG A 31 7.11 -15.89 -0.80
N ILE A 32 7.19 -14.69 -1.37
CA ILE A 32 7.98 -14.41 -2.57
C ILE A 32 9.30 -13.73 -2.20
N ASN A 33 9.27 -12.74 -1.32
CA ASN A 33 10.43 -12.03 -0.79
C ASN A 33 10.33 -11.92 0.73
N PRO A 34 10.82 -12.94 1.48
CA PRO A 34 10.74 -12.96 2.94
C PRO A 34 11.47 -11.81 3.64
N ALA A 35 12.43 -11.17 2.96
CA ALA A 35 13.22 -10.06 3.49
C ALA A 35 12.61 -8.68 3.17
N ALA A 36 11.51 -8.62 2.39
CA ALA A 36 10.88 -7.35 2.06
C ALA A 36 10.21 -6.72 3.29
N PRO A 37 10.34 -5.40 3.51
CA PRO A 37 9.50 -4.71 4.48
C PRO A 37 8.03 -4.78 4.07
N ASN A 38 7.15 -4.94 5.05
CA ASN A 38 5.71 -5.08 4.81
C ASN A 38 4.99 -3.74 5.02
N TYR A 39 4.55 -3.12 3.93
CA TYR A 39 3.80 -1.86 3.93
C TYR A 39 2.29 -2.04 3.72
N ALA A 40 1.75 -3.25 3.84
CA ALA A 40 0.36 -3.54 3.49
C ALA A 40 -0.66 -2.64 4.21
N SER A 41 -0.54 -2.50 5.54
CA SER A 41 -1.44 -1.64 6.31
C SER A 41 -1.37 -0.17 5.88
N LEU A 42 -0.17 0.30 5.54
CA LEU A 42 0.06 1.68 5.11
C LEU A 42 -0.60 1.98 3.76
N TYR A 43 -0.56 1.03 2.81
CA TYR A 43 -1.31 1.13 1.57
C TYR A 43 -2.82 1.19 1.80
N LEU A 44 -3.35 0.39 2.73
CA LEU A 44 -4.78 0.40 3.04
C LEU A 44 -5.22 1.71 3.69
N GLU A 45 -4.44 2.22 4.65
CA GLU A 45 -4.73 3.48 5.34
C GLU A 45 -4.68 4.68 4.40
N ILE A 46 -3.56 4.83 3.67
CA ILE A 46 -3.40 5.94 2.72
C ILE A 46 -4.44 5.81 1.61
N GLY A 47 -4.61 4.63 1.01
CA GLY A 47 -5.62 4.40 -0.03
C GLY A 47 -7.03 4.78 0.41
N ALA A 48 -7.45 4.35 1.61
CA ALA A 48 -8.75 4.69 2.17
C ALA A 48 -8.95 6.21 2.33
N SER A 49 -7.91 6.94 2.73
CA SER A 49 -7.98 8.41 2.86
C SER A 49 -8.20 9.15 1.52
N TYR A 50 -7.85 8.51 0.39
CA TYR A 50 -8.10 9.02 -0.96
C TYR A 50 -9.34 8.39 -1.63
N GLY A 51 -9.97 7.41 -0.98
CA GLY A 51 -10.97 6.56 -1.63
C GLY A 51 -10.40 5.73 -2.79
N VAL A 52 -9.10 5.47 -2.77
CA VAL A 52 -8.37 4.64 -3.76
C VAL A 52 -8.21 3.24 -3.19
N ARG A 53 -8.34 2.23 -4.05
CA ARG A 53 -8.11 0.82 -3.71
C ARG A 53 -6.63 0.55 -3.42
N GLY A 54 -6.26 0.71 -2.15
CA GLY A 54 -4.89 0.52 -1.65
C GLY A 54 -4.36 -0.90 -1.85
N ASP A 55 -5.24 -1.91 -1.85
CA ASP A 55 -4.89 -3.30 -2.14
C ASP A 55 -4.36 -3.51 -3.57
N LEU A 56 -4.98 -2.84 -4.56
CA LEU A 56 -4.52 -2.85 -5.94
C LEU A 56 -3.28 -1.96 -6.15
N ALA A 57 -3.18 -0.83 -5.45
CA ALA A 57 -1.96 0.00 -5.46
C ALA A 57 -0.75 -0.78 -4.90
N PHE A 58 -0.94 -1.58 -3.86
CA PHE A 58 0.07 -2.51 -3.38
C PHE A 58 0.43 -3.55 -4.45
N ALA A 59 -0.56 -4.17 -5.10
CA ALA A 59 -0.30 -5.11 -6.19
C ALA A 59 0.50 -4.45 -7.34
N GLN A 60 0.16 -3.22 -7.72
CA GLN A 60 0.94 -2.44 -8.70
C GLN A 60 2.40 -2.31 -8.26
N SER A 61 2.64 -1.87 -7.02
CA SER A 61 4.02 -1.72 -6.54
C SER A 61 4.80 -3.03 -6.52
N LEU A 62 4.14 -4.18 -6.33
CA LEU A 62 4.82 -5.48 -6.37
C LEU A 62 5.35 -5.76 -7.77
N LYS A 63 4.57 -5.41 -8.79
CA LYS A 63 4.98 -5.49 -10.19
C LYS A 63 6.13 -4.52 -10.49
N GLU A 64 5.99 -3.25 -10.11
CA GLU A 64 6.96 -2.19 -10.42
C GLU A 64 8.35 -2.44 -9.80
N THR A 65 8.38 -2.93 -8.56
CA THR A 65 9.62 -3.11 -7.81
C THR A 65 10.19 -4.53 -7.90
N GLY A 66 9.49 -5.45 -8.58
CA GLY A 66 9.85 -6.87 -8.56
C GLY A 66 9.77 -7.48 -7.16
N PHE A 67 8.69 -7.18 -6.42
CA PHE A 67 8.47 -7.56 -5.02
C PHE A 67 9.55 -7.00 -4.08
N TRP A 68 9.78 -5.68 -4.16
CA TRP A 68 10.72 -4.93 -3.33
C TRP A 68 12.18 -5.32 -3.55
N ARG A 69 12.49 -5.86 -4.73
CA ARG A 69 13.87 -6.21 -5.11
C ARG A 69 14.59 -5.10 -5.86
N PHE A 70 13.85 -4.18 -6.48
CA PHE A 70 14.38 -3.01 -7.16
C PHE A 70 15.44 -3.36 -8.23
N GLY A 71 15.13 -4.30 -9.11
CA GLY A 71 16.06 -4.75 -10.17
C GLY A 71 16.21 -3.80 -11.36
N GLY A 72 15.64 -2.59 -11.28
CA GLY A 72 15.62 -1.59 -12.35
C GLY A 72 16.50 -0.38 -12.04
N SER A 73 16.13 0.79 -12.57
CA SER A 73 16.83 2.06 -12.31
C SER A 73 16.50 2.67 -10.95
N VAL A 74 15.29 2.41 -10.45
CA VAL A 74 14.82 2.84 -9.13
C VAL A 74 15.46 1.96 -8.05
N ARG A 75 16.01 2.57 -7.02
CA ARG A 75 16.63 1.91 -5.85
C ARG A 75 15.69 1.90 -4.64
N ALA A 76 15.91 0.95 -3.73
CA ALA A 76 15.08 0.76 -2.54
C ALA A 76 15.01 2.02 -1.65
N GLU A 77 16.13 2.72 -1.51
CA GLU A 77 16.26 3.90 -0.65
C GLU A 77 15.48 5.11 -1.18
N GLN A 78 15.04 5.07 -2.45
CA GLN A 78 14.24 6.14 -3.04
C GLN A 78 12.78 6.09 -2.60
N ASN A 79 12.32 5.01 -1.98
CA ASN A 79 10.90 4.81 -1.61
C ASN A 79 9.92 5.03 -2.78
N ASN A 80 10.38 4.86 -4.02
CA ASN A 80 9.57 5.06 -5.22
C ASN A 80 8.99 3.73 -5.69
N PHE A 81 7.90 3.32 -5.05
CA PHE A 81 7.30 2.00 -5.28
C PHE A 81 6.51 1.89 -6.59
N ALA A 82 6.35 2.99 -7.32
CA ALA A 82 5.50 3.05 -8.51
C ALA A 82 6.23 3.54 -9.78
N GLY A 83 7.57 3.65 -9.72
CA GLY A 83 8.39 4.07 -10.86
C GLY A 83 8.15 5.52 -11.29
N LEU A 84 7.64 6.38 -10.40
CA LEU A 84 7.28 7.75 -10.75
C LEU A 84 8.50 8.51 -11.28
N GLY A 85 8.44 8.92 -12.55
CA GLY A 85 9.48 9.69 -13.20
C GLY A 85 10.71 8.87 -13.64
N ALA A 86 10.69 7.55 -13.51
CA ALA A 86 11.73 6.69 -14.05
C ALA A 86 11.48 6.46 -15.56
N THR A 87 11.89 7.43 -16.39
CA THR A 87 11.56 7.40 -17.83
C THR A 87 12.54 6.57 -18.68
N SER A 88 13.66 6.15 -18.09
CA SER A 88 14.67 5.32 -18.76
C SER A 88 15.41 4.42 -17.77
N ARG A 89 16.21 3.48 -18.30
CA ARG A 89 17.07 2.59 -17.49
C ARG A 89 18.17 3.33 -16.71
N THR A 90 18.42 4.59 -17.02
CA THR A 90 19.45 5.42 -16.36
C THR A 90 18.86 6.47 -15.43
N GLU A 91 17.57 6.79 -15.58
CA GLU A 91 16.88 7.74 -14.71
C GLU A 91 16.18 6.99 -13.58
N GLY A 92 16.68 7.18 -12.35
CA GLY A 92 16.12 6.55 -11.15
C GLY A 92 14.75 7.10 -10.72
N GLY A 93 14.22 8.12 -11.41
CA GLY A 93 12.94 8.74 -11.07
C GLY A 93 12.96 9.52 -9.77
N ALA A 94 11.76 9.78 -9.23
CA ALA A 94 11.56 10.50 -7.98
C ALA A 94 12.15 9.74 -6.78
N SER A 95 12.47 10.48 -5.72
CA SER A 95 12.87 9.93 -4.42
C SER A 95 12.05 10.58 -3.31
N PHE A 96 11.61 9.77 -2.35
CA PHE A 96 10.77 10.18 -1.24
C PHE A 96 11.47 9.91 0.08
N ALA A 97 11.37 10.85 1.02
CA ALA A 97 12.08 10.77 2.30
C ALA A 97 11.65 9.58 3.15
N THR A 98 10.40 9.13 3.00
CA THR A 98 9.85 8.00 3.76
C THR A 98 8.98 7.10 2.87
N PRO A 99 8.74 5.84 3.26
CA PRO A 99 7.80 4.95 2.57
C PRO A 99 6.39 5.54 2.48
N GLU A 100 5.91 6.21 3.52
CA GLU A 100 4.60 6.87 3.56
C GLU A 100 4.44 7.88 2.42
N LEU A 101 5.44 8.74 2.22
CA LEU A 101 5.43 9.74 1.16
C LEU A 101 5.47 9.11 -0.24
N GLY A 102 6.23 8.03 -0.40
CA GLY A 102 6.31 7.29 -1.66
C GLY A 102 4.99 6.60 -2.04
N ILE A 103 4.35 5.98 -1.05
CA ILE A 103 3.02 5.36 -1.21
C ILE A 103 1.97 6.44 -1.48
N GLU A 104 2.00 7.55 -0.75
CA GLU A 104 1.05 8.65 -0.96
C GLU A 104 1.21 9.28 -2.35
N ALA A 105 2.44 9.44 -2.85
CA ALA A 105 2.67 9.90 -4.22
C ALA A 105 2.08 8.96 -5.28
N GLN A 106 2.24 7.65 -5.10
CA GLN A 106 1.59 6.66 -5.98
C GLN A 106 0.06 6.78 -5.92
N ILE A 107 -0.52 6.87 -4.72
CA ILE A 107 -1.96 6.98 -4.51
C ILE A 107 -2.50 8.28 -5.13
N GLN A 108 -1.78 9.40 -5.01
CA GLN A 108 -2.13 10.66 -5.68
C GLN A 108 -2.11 10.54 -7.20
N HIS A 109 -1.12 9.84 -7.77
CA HIS A 109 -1.05 9.64 -9.21
C HIS A 109 -2.23 8.81 -9.73
N LEU A 110 -2.56 7.72 -9.03
CA LEU A 110 -3.75 6.89 -9.31
C LEU A 110 -5.06 7.69 -9.18
N TYR A 111 -5.20 8.47 -8.10
CA TYR A 111 -6.33 9.36 -7.90
C TYR A 111 -6.46 10.39 -9.03
N GLY A 112 -5.33 10.97 -9.46
CA GLY A 112 -5.25 11.89 -10.57
C GLY A 112 -5.82 11.28 -11.86
N TYR A 113 -5.40 10.07 -12.21
CA TYR A 113 -5.95 9.34 -13.36
C TYR A 113 -7.45 9.03 -13.22
N ALA A 114 -7.91 8.70 -12.02
CA ALA A 114 -9.26 8.23 -11.80
C ALA A 114 -10.31 9.35 -11.71
N THR A 115 -9.93 10.56 -11.30
CA THR A 115 -10.88 11.68 -11.10
C THR A 115 -10.26 13.07 -11.27
N THR A 116 -11.12 14.03 -11.62
CA THR A 116 -10.80 15.47 -11.66
C THR A 116 -11.08 16.18 -10.33
N ALA A 117 -11.68 15.49 -9.35
CA ALA A 117 -11.97 16.05 -8.03
C ALA A 117 -10.69 16.57 -7.33
N PRO A 118 -10.79 17.60 -6.48
CA PRO A 118 -9.63 18.04 -5.67
C PRO A 118 -9.13 16.90 -4.77
N LEU A 119 -7.88 16.97 -4.33
CA LEU A 119 -7.37 16.01 -3.34
C LEU A 119 -8.21 16.08 -2.06
N PRO A 120 -8.57 14.95 -1.46
CA PRO A 120 -9.44 14.91 -0.29
C PRO A 120 -8.78 15.58 0.92
N GLY A 121 -9.59 16.29 1.71
CA GLY A 121 -9.14 16.91 2.95
C GLY A 121 -8.07 18.00 2.79
N GLY A 122 -7.85 18.53 1.57
CA GLY A 122 -6.81 19.55 1.33
C GLY A 122 -5.38 19.04 1.51
N ARG A 123 -5.15 17.72 1.38
CA ARG A 123 -3.82 17.11 1.50
C ARG A 123 -2.82 17.75 0.53
N PRO A 124 -1.54 17.92 0.96
CA PRO A 124 -0.51 18.47 0.09
C PRO A 124 -0.21 17.52 -1.07
N ILE A 125 0.15 18.09 -2.22
CA ILE A 125 0.62 17.31 -3.37
C ILE A 125 2.05 16.83 -3.08
N VAL A 126 2.23 15.52 -3.00
CA VAL A 126 3.55 14.88 -2.85
C VAL A 126 4.00 14.19 -4.13
N ASP A 127 3.07 13.86 -5.04
CA ASP A 127 3.39 13.36 -6.37
C ASP A 127 4.04 14.47 -7.23
N PRO A 128 5.34 14.36 -7.57
CA PRO A 128 6.04 15.38 -8.36
C PRO A 128 5.51 15.48 -9.80
N ARG A 129 4.70 14.52 -10.25
CA ARG A 129 4.12 14.47 -11.59
C ARG A 129 2.65 14.87 -11.62
N PHE A 130 2.04 15.22 -10.49
CA PHE A 130 0.62 15.54 -10.43
C PHE A 130 0.26 16.76 -11.29
N SER A 131 1.11 17.78 -11.27
CA SER A 131 0.96 18.97 -12.13
C SER A 131 1.11 18.64 -13.62
N LEU A 132 1.97 17.68 -13.97
CA LEU A 132 2.12 17.19 -15.35
C LEU A 132 0.89 16.43 -15.81
N LEU A 133 0.29 15.58 -14.96
CA LEU A 133 -0.98 14.91 -15.25
C LEU A 133 -2.08 15.94 -15.57
N GLN A 134 -2.14 17.02 -14.78
CA GLN A 134 -3.12 18.09 -14.98
C GLN A 134 -2.85 18.88 -16.27
N ALA A 135 -1.61 19.31 -16.50
CA ALA A 135 -1.24 20.07 -17.69
C ALA A 135 -1.44 19.28 -18.98
N ALA A 136 -1.23 17.95 -18.94
CA ALA A 136 -1.46 17.04 -20.07
C ALA A 136 -2.94 16.65 -20.26
N GLY A 137 -3.87 17.14 -19.44
CA GLY A 137 -5.29 16.78 -19.54
C GLY A 137 -5.58 15.31 -19.23
N LEU A 138 -4.70 14.63 -18.48
CA LEU A 138 -4.81 13.19 -18.19
C LEU A 138 -5.68 12.90 -16.96
N ARG A 139 -6.06 13.92 -16.19
CA ARG A 139 -6.87 13.73 -14.99
C ARG A 139 -8.26 13.20 -15.32
N GLY A 140 -8.72 12.19 -14.58
CA GLY A 140 -10.01 11.54 -14.79
C GLY A 140 -10.12 10.72 -16.08
N THR A 141 -9.01 10.50 -16.81
CA THR A 141 -9.05 9.79 -18.10
C THR A 141 -8.88 8.27 -17.97
N ALA A 142 -8.58 7.74 -16.79
CA ALA A 142 -8.40 6.31 -16.54
C ALA A 142 -9.03 5.92 -15.19
N PRO A 143 -10.37 5.83 -15.10
CA PRO A 143 -11.08 5.43 -13.89
C PRO A 143 -10.86 3.96 -13.50
N TYR A 144 -10.44 3.12 -14.44
CA TYR A 144 -10.19 1.69 -14.23
C TYR A 144 -8.70 1.33 -14.37
N TRP A 145 -8.26 0.26 -13.69
CA TRP A 145 -6.88 -0.24 -13.77
C TRP A 145 -6.48 -0.62 -15.19
N GLU A 146 -7.39 -1.22 -15.94
CA GLU A 146 -7.20 -1.60 -17.34
C GLU A 146 -7.06 -0.37 -18.28
N ASP A 147 -7.50 0.83 -17.86
CA ASP A 147 -7.32 2.07 -18.62
C ASP A 147 -5.92 2.69 -18.45
N LEU A 148 -5.11 2.16 -17.51
CA LEU A 148 -3.72 2.59 -17.32
C LEU A 148 -2.78 2.05 -18.42
N ASN A 149 -3.27 1.15 -19.27
CA ASN A 149 -2.55 0.61 -20.42
C ASN A 149 -2.14 1.74 -21.37
N GLY A 150 -0.85 1.86 -21.66
CA GLY A 150 -0.31 2.94 -22.49
C GLY A 150 -0.30 4.33 -21.83
N LYS A 151 -0.79 4.46 -20.59
CA LYS A 151 -0.77 5.72 -19.82
C LYS A 151 0.25 5.70 -18.70
N TRP A 152 0.23 4.64 -17.89
CA TRP A 152 1.21 4.44 -16.82
C TRP A 152 2.50 3.81 -17.36
N ALA A 153 2.36 2.75 -18.16
CA ALA A 153 3.46 2.06 -18.81
C ALA A 153 3.25 2.06 -20.33
N VAL A 154 4.32 2.32 -21.10
CA VAL A 154 4.29 2.33 -22.57
C VAL A 154 5.23 1.23 -23.10
N PRO A 155 4.79 0.36 -24.04
CA PRO A 155 3.47 0.33 -24.70
C PRO A 155 2.34 -0.22 -23.82
N GLY A 156 2.67 -0.94 -22.73
CA GLY A 156 1.76 -1.31 -21.63
C GLY A 156 0.41 -1.94 -22.00
N THR A 157 0.34 -2.78 -23.04
CA THR A 157 -0.93 -3.30 -23.58
C THR A 157 -1.74 -4.18 -22.61
N ASN A 158 -1.09 -4.85 -21.66
CA ASN A 158 -1.72 -5.69 -20.62
C ASN A 158 -1.40 -5.24 -19.19
N TYR A 159 -0.92 -4.01 -19.02
CA TYR A 159 -0.38 -3.53 -17.75
C TYR A 159 -1.38 -3.63 -16.59
N GLY A 160 -2.59 -3.08 -16.77
CA GLY A 160 -3.66 -3.12 -15.79
C GLY A 160 -4.16 -4.53 -15.51
N GLN A 161 -4.26 -5.38 -16.54
CA GLN A 161 -4.68 -6.77 -16.41
C GLN A 161 -3.70 -7.58 -15.55
N ASP A 162 -2.39 -7.35 -15.72
CA ASP A 162 -1.37 -7.99 -14.91
C ASP A 162 -1.50 -7.59 -13.43
N ILE A 163 -1.78 -6.31 -13.15
CA ILE A 163 -1.99 -5.82 -11.78
C ILE A 163 -3.24 -6.43 -11.16
N VAL A 164 -4.35 -6.46 -11.90
CA VAL A 164 -5.60 -7.09 -11.45
C VAL A 164 -5.38 -8.59 -11.20
N THR A 165 -4.60 -9.26 -12.02
CA THR A 165 -4.24 -10.67 -11.82
C THR A 165 -3.42 -10.86 -10.55
N LEU A 166 -2.43 -10.00 -10.32
CA LEU A 166 -1.60 -10.03 -9.13
C LEU A 166 -2.42 -9.77 -7.85
N TRP A 167 -3.36 -8.82 -7.90
CA TRP A 167 -4.31 -8.57 -6.83
C TRP A 167 -5.24 -9.75 -6.56
N LYS A 168 -5.75 -10.44 -7.59
CA LYS A 168 -6.53 -11.67 -7.42
C LYS A 168 -5.73 -12.77 -6.73
N ASN A 169 -4.44 -12.90 -7.04
CA ASN A 169 -3.56 -13.85 -6.35
C ASN A 169 -3.35 -13.49 -4.87
N ILE A 170 -3.25 -12.20 -4.54
CA ILE A 170 -3.23 -11.72 -3.16
C ILE A 170 -4.56 -12.07 -2.47
N GLN A 171 -5.70 -11.79 -3.10
CA GLN A 171 -7.02 -12.06 -2.54
C GLN A 171 -7.27 -13.55 -2.28
N ALA A 172 -6.67 -14.43 -3.08
CA ALA A 172 -6.76 -15.87 -2.91
C ALA A 172 -5.97 -16.40 -1.70
N MET A 173 -5.16 -15.56 -1.04
CA MET A 173 -4.52 -15.92 0.21
C MET A 173 -5.55 -16.12 1.32
N PRO A 174 -5.32 -17.07 2.25
CA PRO A 174 -6.13 -17.21 3.45
C PRO A 174 -6.26 -15.86 4.18
N ALA A 175 -7.47 -15.51 4.59
CA ALA A 175 -7.74 -14.23 5.26
C ALA A 175 -7.08 -14.13 6.65
N SER A 176 -6.62 -15.25 7.20
CA SER A 176 -5.86 -15.40 8.43
C SER A 176 -4.99 -16.66 8.36
N SER A 177 -4.09 -16.87 9.33
CA SER A 177 -3.07 -17.93 9.33
C SER A 177 -3.59 -19.37 9.41
N GLY A 178 -4.91 -19.60 9.48
CA GLY A 178 -5.52 -20.91 9.25
C GLY A 178 -4.85 -22.09 9.97
N GLY A 179 -4.71 -22.01 11.30
CA GLY A 179 -4.49 -23.18 12.14
C GLY A 179 -5.84 -23.78 12.52
N GLY A 180 -6.07 -25.06 12.22
CA GLY A 180 -7.24 -25.79 12.70
C GLY A 180 -7.25 -25.89 14.22
N GLY A 181 -8.28 -25.30 14.83
CA GLY A 181 -8.65 -25.45 16.22
C GLY A 181 -10.09 -24.99 16.34
N THR A 182 -10.98 -25.88 16.75
CA THR A 182 -12.42 -25.62 16.99
C THR A 182 -12.63 -24.37 17.83
N THR A 183 -13.32 -23.36 17.30
CA THR A 183 -14.03 -22.38 18.15
C THR A 183 -15.34 -22.98 18.60
N PRO A 184 -15.67 -22.80 19.87
CA PRO A 184 -16.78 -21.95 20.19
C PRO A 184 -16.23 -20.62 20.68
N GLU A 185 -16.68 -19.52 20.09
CA GLU A 185 -16.62 -18.19 20.73
C GLU A 185 -17.57 -18.18 21.95
N PRO A 186 -17.47 -17.22 22.90
CA PRO A 186 -16.39 -16.22 23.11
C PRO A 186 -15.99 -16.06 24.60
N GLU A 187 -14.71 -15.82 24.98
CA GLU A 187 -14.42 -15.46 26.40
C GLU A 187 -13.30 -14.45 26.71
N ASN A 188 -12.52 -13.87 25.78
CA ASN A 188 -11.53 -12.86 26.19
C ASN A 188 -11.47 -11.59 25.31
N PRO A 189 -12.11 -10.47 25.72
CA PRO A 189 -12.07 -9.18 25.01
C PRO A 189 -10.67 -8.53 24.97
N ASP A 190 -9.69 -9.07 25.70
CA ASP A 190 -8.33 -8.52 25.81
C ASP A 190 -7.29 -9.24 24.95
N ALA A 191 -7.70 -10.22 24.12
CA ALA A 191 -6.79 -10.97 23.26
C ALA A 191 -5.95 -10.07 22.34
N TRP A 192 -6.55 -8.98 21.83
CA TRP A 192 -5.87 -8.01 20.97
C TRP A 192 -4.70 -7.29 21.66
N LYS A 193 -4.75 -7.11 22.99
CA LYS A 193 -3.70 -6.41 23.73
C LYS A 193 -2.40 -7.23 23.73
N ARG A 194 -2.52 -8.55 23.82
CA ARG A 194 -1.38 -9.48 23.73
C ARG A 194 -0.78 -9.51 22.33
N GLU A 195 -1.62 -9.52 21.29
CA GLU A 195 -1.15 -9.46 19.90
C GLU A 195 -0.37 -8.17 19.60
N ALA A 196 -0.80 -7.04 20.15
CA ALA A 196 -0.12 -5.76 20.00
C ALA A 196 1.29 -5.75 20.65
N LEU A 197 1.42 -6.34 21.85
CA LEU A 197 2.71 -6.48 22.51
C LEU A 197 3.63 -7.47 21.80
N ASP A 198 3.10 -8.61 21.35
CA ASP A 198 3.84 -9.59 20.55
C ASP A 198 4.42 -8.96 19.29
N TRP A 199 3.64 -8.08 18.64
CA TRP A 199 4.13 -7.33 17.50
C TRP A 199 5.27 -6.38 17.87
N LEU A 200 5.14 -5.60 18.95
CA LEU A 200 6.21 -4.70 19.42
C LEU A 200 7.51 -5.46 19.74
N VAL A 201 7.42 -6.65 20.34
CA VAL A 201 8.58 -7.52 20.62
C VAL A 201 9.18 -8.05 19.32
N ARG A 202 8.36 -8.59 18.40
CA ARG A 202 8.83 -9.13 17.10
C ARG A 202 9.54 -8.08 16.27
N MET A 203 9.09 -6.83 16.35
CA MET A 203 9.71 -5.69 15.69
C MET A 203 10.89 -5.10 16.48
N GLN A 204 11.29 -5.73 17.59
CA GLN A 204 12.35 -5.29 18.51
C GLN A 204 12.18 -3.83 19.02
N LEU A 205 10.94 -3.33 19.02
CA LEU A 205 10.60 -1.99 19.48
C LEU A 205 10.56 -1.91 21.00
N ILE A 206 10.25 -3.03 21.65
CA ILE A 206 10.44 -3.28 23.08
C ILE A 206 11.32 -4.53 23.26
N ASN A 207 11.99 -4.65 24.39
CA ASN A 207 13.02 -5.66 24.64
C ASN A 207 12.60 -6.74 25.65
N SER A 208 11.36 -6.69 26.10
CA SER A 208 10.78 -7.65 27.04
C SER A 208 9.28 -7.77 26.79
N GLU A 209 8.68 -8.85 27.29
CA GLU A 209 7.23 -8.93 27.43
C GLU A 209 6.76 -7.94 28.50
N HIS A 210 5.60 -7.32 28.27
CA HIS A 210 4.97 -6.40 29.21
C HIS A 210 3.56 -6.89 29.56
N ASP A 211 3.04 -6.46 30.70
CA ASP A 211 1.62 -6.60 31.00
C ASP A 211 0.83 -5.64 30.09
N PRO A 212 -0.14 -6.12 29.28
CA PRO A 212 -0.90 -5.27 28.38
C PRO A 212 -1.74 -4.18 29.06
N ASP A 213 -2.02 -4.32 30.36
CA ASP A 213 -2.78 -3.33 31.13
C ASP A 213 -1.87 -2.43 32.00
N ALA A 214 -0.54 -2.61 31.94
CA ALA A 214 0.38 -1.75 32.66
C ALA A 214 0.45 -0.34 32.03
N PRO A 215 0.53 0.72 32.86
CA PRO A 215 0.72 2.07 32.35
C PRO A 215 2.11 2.22 31.70
N VAL A 216 2.14 2.85 30.52
CA VAL A 216 3.38 3.17 29.80
C VAL A 216 3.87 4.55 30.21
N THR A 217 5.16 4.68 30.53
CA THR A 217 5.79 5.99 30.77
C THR A 217 6.05 6.74 29.47
N TRP A 218 6.10 8.08 29.52
CA TRP A 218 6.49 8.89 28.36
C TRP A 218 7.88 8.57 27.82
N ALA A 219 8.79 8.08 28.67
CA ALA A 219 10.12 7.66 28.26
C ALA A 219 10.11 6.35 27.47
N GLU A 220 9.30 5.38 27.88
CA GLU A 220 9.10 4.11 27.16
C GLU A 220 8.40 4.36 25.82
N PHE A 221 7.33 5.16 25.81
CA PHE A 221 6.65 5.55 24.58
C PHE A 221 7.60 6.27 23.62
N GLY A 222 8.38 7.24 24.12
CA GLY A 222 9.41 7.92 23.35
C GLY A 222 10.48 6.98 22.80
N THR A 223 10.82 5.91 23.51
CA THR A 223 11.79 4.91 23.05
C THR A 223 11.25 4.08 21.89
N VAL A 224 9.97 3.66 21.97
CA VAL A 224 9.31 2.94 20.87
C VAL A 224 9.24 3.82 19.61
N LEU A 225 8.82 5.08 19.75
CA LEU A 225 8.80 6.05 18.64
C LEU A 225 10.18 6.29 18.04
N ARG A 226 11.20 6.39 18.89
CA ARG A 226 12.59 6.58 18.44
C ARG A 226 13.07 5.39 17.61
N ARG A 227 12.82 4.15 18.05
CA ARG A 227 13.20 2.92 17.33
C ARG A 227 12.45 2.78 16.01
N LEU A 228 11.17 3.15 15.96
CA LEU A 228 10.38 3.19 14.73
C LEU A 228 10.96 4.18 13.71
N ARG A 229 11.38 5.36 14.17
CA ARG A 229 11.94 6.41 13.30
C ARG A 229 13.36 6.09 12.81
N GLU A 230 14.17 5.50 13.68
CA GLU A 230 15.59 5.28 13.42
C GLU A 230 15.87 3.96 12.71
N GLY A 231 14.87 3.07 12.59
CA GLY A 231 14.98 1.82 11.84
C GLY A 231 16.09 0.93 12.39
N LEU A 232 15.93 0.47 13.63
CA LEU A 232 16.86 -0.37 14.42
C LEU A 232 18.35 -0.25 14.08
#